data_AF-A0A662W349-F1
#
_entry.id   AF-A0A662W349-F1
#
_cell.length_a   1.000
_cell.length_b   1.000
_cell.length_c   1.000
_cell.angle_alpha   90.00
_cell.angle_beta   90.00
_cell.angle_gamma   90.00
#
_symmetry.space_group_name_H-M   'P 1'
#
loop_
_entity.id
_entity.type
_entity.pdbx_description
1 polymer ?
#
loop_
_entity_poly.entity_id
_entity_poly.type
_entity_poly.pdbx_seq_one_letter_code
_entity_poly.pdbx_strand_id
1 'polypeptide(L)'
;VAARKLYGFRGFIFHQTIELLAFPTITASFIAWILRRKRPFAVTPKKAEKIPFKLVLPYVTLLVILIASVVKGAFYISGLNMSPFWFAVIVNIFWATYFIPFITFGVYTVFRYYEKEAGVKILERVYEPNLFS
;
A
#
# COMPACT_ATOMS: atom_id res chain seq x y z
N VAL A 1 -21.59 -7.68 25.55
CA VAL A 1 -20.13 -7.89 25.65
C VAL A 1 -19.59 -8.05 24.23
N ALA A 2 -18.96 -7.01 23.67
CA ALA A 2 -18.43 -7.05 22.31
C ALA A 2 -17.35 -8.13 22.23
N ALA A 3 -17.52 -9.09 21.31
CA ALA A 3 -16.54 -10.14 21.07
C ALA A 3 -15.19 -9.48 20.77
N ARG A 4 -14.21 -9.65 21.67
CA ARG A 4 -12.80 -9.41 21.35
C ARG A 4 -12.45 -10.39 20.25
N LYS A 5 -12.62 -10.00 18.98
CA LYS A 5 -12.06 -10.76 17.84
C LYS A 5 -10.57 -10.92 18.15
N LEU A 6 -10.14 -12.15 18.42
CA LEU A 6 -8.72 -12.45 18.61
C LEU A 6 -7.96 -11.87 17.41
N TYR A 7 -6.91 -11.08 17.70
CA TYR A 7 -5.96 -10.58 16.72
C TYR A 7 -5.18 -11.76 16.14
N GLY A 8 -5.80 -12.46 15.19
CA GLY A 8 -5.20 -13.61 14.51
C GLY A 8 -4.31 -13.16 13.34
N PHE A 9 -3.73 -14.13 12.64
CA PHE A 9 -2.88 -13.90 11.47
C PHE A 9 -3.51 -12.94 10.44
N ARG A 10 -4.83 -13.07 10.18
CA ARG A 10 -5.56 -12.13 9.30
C ARG A 10 -5.56 -10.69 9.82
N GLY A 11 -5.71 -10.51 11.13
CA GLY A 11 -5.64 -9.20 11.79
C GLY A 11 -4.24 -8.60 11.68
N PHE A 12 -3.21 -9.42 11.87
CA PHE A 12 -1.82 -9.01 11.68
C PHE A 12 -1.53 -8.55 10.24
N ILE A 13 -1.88 -9.35 9.23
CA ILE A 13 -1.68 -8.97 7.82
C ILE A 13 -2.39 -7.66 7.50
N PHE A 14 -3.65 -7.53 7.94
CA PHE A 14 -4.44 -6.34 7.68
C PHE A 14 -3.86 -5.10 8.37
N HIS A 15 -3.46 -5.22 9.63
CA HIS A 15 -2.85 -4.13 10.39
C HIS A 15 -1.54 -3.68 9.75
N GLN A 16 -0.62 -4.62 9.46
CA GLN A 16 0.66 -4.32 8.82
C GLN A 16 0.47 -3.64 7.45
N THR A 17 -0.54 -4.07 6.70
CA THR A 17 -0.89 -3.49 5.41
C THR A 17 -1.40 -2.05 5.56
N ILE A 18 -2.28 -1.80 6.53
CA ILE A 18 -2.79 -0.44 6.78
C ILE A 18 -1.66 0.50 7.20
N GLU A 19 -0.76 0.06 8.07
CA GLU A 19 0.40 0.87 8.48
C GLU A 19 1.27 1.26 7.29
N LEU A 20 1.56 0.30 6.41
CA LEU A 20 2.33 0.54 5.19
C LEU A 20 1.61 1.47 4.20
N LEU A 21 0.29 1.35 4.06
CA LEU A 21 -0.52 2.26 3.25
C LEU A 21 -0.66 3.66 3.87
N ALA A 22 -0.56 3.79 5.18
CA ALA A 22 -0.58 5.09 5.85
C ALA A 22 0.78 5.80 5.72
N PHE A 23 1.86 5.03 5.62
CA PHE A 23 3.24 5.52 5.70
C PHE A 23 3.54 6.66 4.71
N PRO A 24 3.29 6.58 3.39
CA PRO A 24 3.59 7.69 2.49
C PRO A 24 2.84 8.98 2.80
N THR A 25 1.58 8.86 3.25
CA THR A 25 0.75 10.02 3.62
C THR A 25 1.27 10.68 4.90
N ILE A 26 1.62 9.87 5.90
CA ILE A 26 2.22 10.34 7.15
C ILE A 26 3.58 11.01 6.87
N THR A 27 4.45 10.36 6.11
CA THR A 27 5.77 10.90 5.74
C THR A 27 5.64 12.20 4.94
N ALA A 28 4.73 12.26 3.96
CA ALA A 28 4.50 13.48 3.19
C ALA A 28 3.98 14.63 4.07
N SER A 29 3.13 14.33 5.06
CA SER A 29 2.59 15.31 6.00
C SER A 29 3.68 15.82 6.94
N PHE A 30 4.52 14.92 7.45
CA PHE A 30 5.68 15.25 8.26
C PHE A 30 6.68 16.15 7.51
N ILE A 31 7.00 15.81 6.26
CA ILE A 31 7.87 16.64 5.40
C ILE A 31 7.24 18.00 5.13
N ALA A 32 5.95 18.05 4.82
CA ALA A 32 5.24 19.32 4.59
C ALA A 32 5.29 20.22 5.83
N TRP A 33 5.14 19.64 7.02
CA TRP A 33 5.27 20.35 8.30
C TRP A 33 6.69 20.92 8.51
N ILE A 34 7.74 20.12 8.29
CA ILE A 34 9.14 20.60 8.35
C ILE A 34 9.35 21.79 7.40
N LEU A 35 8.81 21.70 6.18
CA LEU A 35 8.93 22.75 5.17
C LEU A 35 7.95 23.93 5.38
N ARG A 36 7.25 23.98 6.52
CA ARG A 36 6.23 25.00 6.85
C ARG A 36 5.14 25.16 5.78
N ARG A 37 4.90 24.11 4.98
CA ARG A 37 3.85 24.09 3.94
C ARG A 37 2.51 23.79 4.59
N LYS A 38 1.55 24.70 4.47
CA LYS A 38 0.16 24.48 4.89
C LYS A 38 -0.57 23.66 3.82
N ARG A 39 -0.40 22.34 3.83
CA ARG A 39 -1.25 21.45 3.02
C ARG A 39 -2.47 21.02 3.82
N PRO A 40 -3.70 21.20 3.30
CA PRO A 40 -4.88 20.65 3.94
C PRO A 40 -4.79 19.13 3.97
N PHE A 41 -5.16 18.53 5.10
CA PHE A 41 -5.24 17.09 5.24
C PHE A 41 -6.45 16.59 4.43
N ALA A 42 -6.21 16.26 3.16
CA ALA A 42 -7.23 15.69 2.29
C ALA A 42 -7.49 14.24 2.71
N VAL A 43 -8.39 14.07 3.67
CA VAL A 43 -9.05 12.79 3.94
C VAL A 43 -9.80 12.35 2.68
N THR A 44 -9.76 11.05 2.41
CA THR A 44 -10.19 10.37 1.17
C THR A 44 -11.42 11.01 0.52
N PRO A 45 -11.38 11.36 -0.78
CA PRO A 45 -12.53 11.97 -1.45
C PRO A 45 -13.70 10.97 -1.48
N LYS A 46 -14.79 11.27 -0.75
CA LYS A 46 -16.04 10.48 -0.70
C LYS A 46 -16.72 10.22 -2.06
N LYS A 47 -16.24 10.83 -3.15
CA LYS A 47 -16.88 10.77 -4.47
C LYS A 47 -15.91 10.47 -5.62
N ALA A 48 -14.68 10.00 -5.37
CA ALA A 48 -13.74 9.75 -6.46
C ALA A 48 -14.21 8.61 -7.38
N GLU A 49 -14.49 8.93 -8.65
CA GLU A 49 -14.90 7.96 -9.69
C GLU A 49 -13.75 7.11 -10.23
N LYS A 50 -12.51 7.57 -10.04
CA LYS A 50 -11.31 6.94 -10.57
C LYS A 50 -10.26 6.85 -9.47
N ILE A 51 -9.50 5.77 -9.50
CA ILE A 51 -8.32 5.61 -8.67
C ILE A 51 -7.35 6.75 -9.01
N PRO A 52 -7.00 7.62 -8.06
CA PRO A 52 -6.00 8.63 -8.31
C PRO A 52 -4.65 7.93 -8.50
N PHE A 53 -4.12 7.94 -9.73
CA PHE A 53 -2.84 7.31 -10.06
C PHE A 53 -1.72 7.73 -9.10
N LYS A 54 -1.72 9.01 -8.68
CA LYS A 54 -0.78 9.58 -7.70
C LYS A 54 -0.81 8.90 -6.34
N LEU A 55 -1.92 8.28 -5.95
CA LEU A 55 -2.07 7.53 -4.70
C LEU A 55 -1.42 6.16 -4.81
N VAL A 56 -1.58 5.46 -5.94
CA VAL A 56 -1.10 4.08 -6.11
C VAL A 56 0.37 4.03 -6.56
N LEU A 57 0.81 5.03 -7.34
CA LEU A 57 2.17 5.13 -7.87
C LEU A 57 3.28 4.87 -6.84
N PRO A 58 3.32 5.50 -5.65
CA PRO A 58 4.42 5.26 -4.70
C PRO A 58 4.53 3.79 -4.27
N TYR A 59 3.40 3.08 -4.14
CA TYR A 59 3.38 1.67 -3.75
C TYR A 59 3.83 0.76 -4.88
N VAL A 60 3.39 1.03 -6.11
CA VAL A 60 3.82 0.25 -7.29
C VAL A 60 5.31 0.44 -7.54
N THR A 61 5.81 1.67 -7.46
CA THR A 61 7.24 1.96 -7.58
C THR A 61 8.04 1.24 -6.49
N LEU A 62 7.59 1.28 -5.23
CA LEU A 62 8.26 0.59 -4.14
C LEU A 62 8.24 -0.93 -4.34
N LEU A 63 7.13 -1.49 -4.82
CA LEU A 63 7.01 -2.93 -5.12
C LEU A 63 8.00 -3.37 -6.20
N VAL A 64 8.13 -2.60 -7.28
CA VAL A 64 9.11 -2.87 -8.35
C VAL A 64 10.55 -2.80 -7.81
N ILE A 65 10.86 -1.80 -6.99
CA ILE A 65 12.18 -1.67 -6.36
C ILE A 65 12.48 -2.86 -5.45
N LEU A 66 11.52 -3.31 -4.65
CA LEU A 66 11.70 -4.46 -3.75
C LEU A 66 11.91 -5.76 -4.53
N ILE A 67 11.12 -6.01 -5.58
CA ILE A 67 11.30 -7.17 -6.45
C ILE A 67 12.68 -7.14 -7.12
N ALA A 68 13.06 -6.00 -7.69
CA ALA A 68 14.38 -5.83 -8.29
C ALA A 68 15.52 -6.04 -7.29
N SER A 69 15.34 -5.58 -6.04
CA SER A 69 16.30 -5.79 -4.94
C SER A 69 16.46 -7.26 -4.59
N VAL A 70 15.35 -8.01 -4.46
CA VAL A 70 15.37 -9.45 -4.21
C VAL A 70 16.09 -10.20 -5.33
N VAL A 71 15.74 -9.91 -6.58
CA VAL A 71 16.37 -10.53 -7.76
C VAL A 71 17.87 -10.24 -7.80
N LYS A 72 18.25 -8.96 -7.65
CA LYS A 72 19.67 -8.56 -7.63
C LYS A 72 20.43 -9.18 -6.47
N GLY A 73 19.84 -9.23 -5.28
CA GLY A 73 20.44 -9.86 -4.11
C GLY A 73 20.65 -11.36 -4.30
N ALA A 74 19.67 -12.06 -4.88
CA ALA A 74 19.77 -13.49 -5.16
C ALA A 74 20.92 -13.79 -6.15
N PHE A 75 21.02 -13.03 -7.24
CA PHE A 75 22.16 -13.14 -8.17
C PHE A 75 23.50 -12.82 -7.50
N TYR A 76 23.53 -11.80 -6.64
CA TYR A 76 24.75 -11.43 -5.92
C TYR A 76 25.24 -12.57 -5.01
N ILE A 77 24.35 -13.22 -4.25
CA ILE A 77 24.72 -14.36 -3.38
C ILE A 77 25.28 -15.53 -4.20
N SER A 78 24.69 -15.82 -5.37
CA SER A 78 25.14 -16.94 -6.20
C SER A 78 26.56 -16.81 -6.75
N GLY A 79 27.13 -15.60 -6.77
CA GLY A 79 28.49 -15.33 -7.26
C GLY A 79 29.54 -15.11 -6.16
N LEU A 80 29.18 -15.23 -4.87
CA LEU A 80 30.11 -14.93 -3.78
C LEU A 80 30.97 -16.12 -3.37
N ASN A 81 32.30 -15.95 -3.46
CA ASN A 81 33.27 -16.75 -2.70
C ASN A 81 33.39 -16.15 -1.28
N MET A 82 32.70 -16.74 -0.30
CA MET A 82 32.82 -16.49 1.16
C MET A 82 33.29 -15.08 1.58
N SER A 83 32.58 -14.03 1.16
CA SER A 83 32.79 -12.67 1.63
C SER A 83 31.91 -12.40 2.85
N PRO A 84 32.41 -11.79 3.96
CA PRO A 84 31.62 -11.50 5.17
C PRO A 84 30.34 -10.68 4.92
N PHE A 85 30.19 -10.08 3.73
CA PHE A 85 28.98 -9.38 3.32
C PHE A 85 27.77 -10.27 3.01
N TRP A 86 27.94 -11.59 2.87
CA TRP A 86 26.85 -12.50 2.48
C TRP A 86 25.64 -12.43 3.43
N PHE A 87 25.90 -12.34 4.75
CA PHE A 87 24.85 -12.26 5.76
C PHE A 87 24.02 -10.97 5.64
N ALA A 88 24.67 -9.83 5.41
CA ALA A 88 23.98 -8.56 5.21
C ALA A 88 23.06 -8.60 3.98
N VAL A 89 23.48 -9.27 2.91
CA VAL A 89 22.66 -9.43 1.70
C VAL A 89 21.43 -10.30 1.99
N ILE A 90 21.57 -11.41 2.73
CA ILE A 90 20.44 -12.25 3.12
C ILE A 90 19.44 -11.48 3.96
N VAL A 91 19.89 -10.70 4.95
CA VAL A 91 19.01 -9.89 5.80
C VAL A 91 18.22 -8.89 4.93
N ASN A 92 18.88 -8.24 3.96
CA ASN A 92 18.18 -7.32 3.05
C ASN A 92 17.17 -8.04 2.15
N ILE A 93 17.50 -9.22 1.62
CA ILE A 93 16.56 -10.04 0.83
C ILE A 93 15.37 -10.45 1.69
N PHE A 94 15.61 -10.88 2.92
CA PHE A 94 14.56 -11.26 3.85
C PHE A 94 13.57 -10.11 4.08
N TRP A 95 14.08 -8.92 4.43
CA TRP A 95 13.22 -7.75 4.63
C TRP A 95 12.50 -7.32 3.36
N ALA A 96 13.19 -7.32 2.21
CA ALA A 96 12.56 -6.97 0.95
C ALA A 96 11.43 -7.95 0.60
N THR A 97 11.65 -9.24 0.79
CA THR A 97 10.66 -10.31 0.58
C THR A 97 9.51 -10.20 1.57
N TYR A 98 9.79 -9.86 2.82
CA TYR A 98 8.78 -9.65 3.86
C TYR A 98 7.78 -8.55 3.48
N PHE A 99 8.23 -7.42 2.94
CA PHE A 99 7.33 -6.30 2.62
C PHE A 99 6.48 -6.48 1.35
N ILE A 100 6.94 -7.27 0.38
CA ILE A 100 6.24 -7.53 -0.90
C ILE A 100 4.77 -7.96 -0.72
N PRO A 101 4.42 -9.00 0.08
CA PRO A 101 3.04 -9.45 0.21
C PRO A 101 2.12 -8.37 0.81
N PHE A 102 2.60 -7.57 1.78
CA PHE A 102 1.78 -6.52 2.40
C PHE A 102 1.53 -5.36 1.44
N ILE A 103 2.54 -4.92 0.70
CA ILE A 103 2.37 -3.86 -0.31
C ILE A 103 1.45 -4.34 -1.43
N THR A 104 1.62 -5.59 -1.87
CA THR A 104 0.76 -6.21 -2.89
C THR A 104 -0.69 -6.26 -2.42
N PHE A 105 -0.93 -6.74 -1.19
CA PHE A 105 -2.27 -6.79 -0.60
C PHE A 105 -2.86 -5.38 -0.40
N GLY A 106 -2.03 -4.40 -0.06
CA GLY A 106 -2.44 -3.00 0.08
C GLY A 106 -2.90 -2.40 -1.24
N VAL A 107 -2.10 -2.58 -2.30
CA VAL A 107 -2.45 -2.16 -3.66
C VAL A 107 -3.75 -2.84 -4.11
N TYR A 108 -3.86 -4.16 -3.93
CA TYR A 108 -5.08 -4.91 -4.23
C TYR A 108 -6.31 -4.35 -3.48
N THR A 109 -6.16 -4.04 -2.19
CA THR A 109 -7.25 -3.48 -1.38
C THR A 109 -7.71 -2.13 -1.91
N VAL A 110 -6.78 -1.27 -2.33
CA VAL A 110 -7.12 0.03 -2.96
C VAL A 110 -7.90 -0.21 -4.24
N PHE A 111 -7.44 -1.08 -5.15
CA PHE A 111 -8.17 -1.38 -6.39
C PHE A 111 -9.59 -1.90 -6.11
N ARG A 112 -9.74 -2.86 -5.19
CA ARG A 112 -11.03 -3.42 -4.81
C ARG A 112 -11.98 -2.39 -4.19
N TYR A 113 -11.46 -1.45 -3.41
CA TYR A 113 -12.25 -0.37 -2.83
C TYR A 113 -12.88 0.51 -3.93
N TYR A 114 -12.08 0.94 -4.91
CA TYR A 114 -12.58 1.77 -6.01
C TYR A 114 -13.49 1.01 -6.98
N GLU A 115 -13.23 -0.29 -7.21
CA GLU A 115 -14.13 -1.15 -8.01
C GLU A 115 -15.53 -1.22 -7.39
N LYS A 116 -15.60 -1.40 -6.06
CA LYS A 116 -16.87 -1.44 -5.32
C LYS A 116 -17.61 -0.10 -5.38
N GLU A 117 -16.91 1.02 -5.16
CA GLU A 117 -17.49 2.37 -5.24
C GLU A 117 -18.00 2.70 -6.66
N ALA A 118 -17.27 2.29 -7.69
CA ALA A 118 -17.71 2.43 -9.08
C ALA A 118 -18.99 1.61 -9.36
N GLY A 119 -19.07 0.38 -8.85
CA GLY A 119 -20.26 -0.47 -8.97
C GLY A 119 -21.50 0.12 -8.28
N VAL A 120 -21.35 0.66 -7.07
CA VAL A 120 -22.44 1.33 -6.34
C VAL A 120 -22.98 2.53 -7.12
N LYS A 121 -22.09 3.37 -7.69
CA LYS A 121 -22.52 4.52 -8.50
C LYS A 121 -23.24 4.15 -9.79
N ILE A 122 -22.86 3.03 -10.44
CA ILE A 122 -23.57 2.54 -11.63
C ILE A 122 -25.00 2.16 -11.24
N LEU A 123 -25.18 1.50 -10.09
CA LEU A 123 -26.51 1.15 -9.59
C LEU A 123 -27.34 2.39 -9.24
N GLU A 124 -26.77 3.39 -8.56
CA GLU A 124 -27.47 4.67 -8.31
C GLU A 124 -27.91 5.34 -9.61
N ARG A 125 -27.04 5.41 -10.63
CA ARG A 125 -27.38 6.00 -11.93
C ARG A 125 -28.47 5.21 -12.68
N VAL A 126 -28.47 3.89 -12.56
CA VAL A 126 -29.42 3.01 -13.27
C VAL A 126 -30.79 2.96 -12.58
N TYR A 127 -30.83 3.02 -11.24
CA TYR A 127 -32.06 2.85 -10.47
C TYR A 127 -32.68 4.18 -9.98
N GLU A 128 -31.93 5.29 -9.93
CA GLU A 128 -32.46 6.60 -9.55
C GLU A 128 -32.36 7.67 -10.66
N PRO A 129 -32.90 7.46 -11.88
CA PRO A 129 -32.89 8.52 -12.88
C PRO A 129 -33.77 9.74 -12.53
N ASN A 130 -34.74 9.62 -11.61
CA ASN A 130 -35.87 10.57 -11.51
C ASN A 130 -36.14 11.17 -10.10
N LEU A 131 -35.21 11.17 -9.14
CA LEU A 131 -35.49 11.75 -7.81
C LEU A 131 -35.24 13.27 -7.68
N PHE A 132 -34.75 13.94 -8.72
CA PHE A 132 -34.45 15.38 -8.71
C PHE A 132 -34.83 16.13 -10.00
N SER A 133 -35.86 15.66 -10.72
CA SER A 133 -36.52 16.44 -11.79
C SER A 133 -37.71 17.21 -11.24
#